data_AF-A0A940DNY6-F1
#
_entry.id   AF-A0A940DNY6-F1
#
_cell.length_a   1.000
_cell.length_b   1.000
_cell.length_c   1.000
_cell.angle_alpha   90.00
_cell.angle_beta   90.00
_cell.angle_gamma   90.00
#
_symmetry.space_group_name_H-M   'P 1'
#
loop_
_entity.id
_entity.type
_entity.pdbx_description
1 polymer ?
#
loop_
_entity_poly.entity_id
_entity_poly.type
_entity_poly.pdbx_seq_one_letter_code
_entity_poly.pdbx_strand_id
1 'polypeptide(L)'
;MHLRKNGTLAAISLCLAGAAAVLGCRETYEFDYLYQELPFDMEKVHRPRIPDRQVLLTDFGATGDGVTLNTDAFRRAVDSLSSLGGGHLVVPEGIWLTGPVTLKDNIDLHVTPDAVIRFSSDRSLYPIVETVFEGLDTKRCISPINASGAKNISITGGGTIDGSGDDWRQVKRSKMAPAQWKDLLASGGFTDDRGNVWYPDSSSFRGSLVSDAFNVPQGMVSDEDWESVKTYLRPVMIGLKECENVLLEDVLFQNSPCWNIHPLMCRNVIINNITVRNPWYSQNLSLIHI
;
A
#
# COMPACT_ATOMS: atom_id res chain seq x y z
N MET A 1 -23.67 -89.17 44.85
CA MET A 1 -22.40 -89.51 44.16
C MET A 1 -21.96 -88.28 43.38
N HIS A 2 -20.89 -87.63 43.86
CA HIS A 2 -20.03 -86.63 43.18
C HIS A 2 -20.68 -85.30 42.74
N LEU A 3 -20.03 -84.13 42.79
CA LEU A 3 -18.90 -83.55 43.51
C LEU A 3 -18.90 -82.07 43.09
N ARG A 4 -18.57 -81.17 44.01
CA ARG A 4 -18.36 -79.72 43.81
C ARG A 4 -17.52 -79.39 42.56
N LYS A 5 -17.72 -78.20 41.99
CA LYS A 5 -16.62 -77.28 41.66
C LYS A 5 -17.10 -75.84 41.46
N ASN A 6 -16.55 -74.97 42.31
CA ASN A 6 -16.55 -73.51 42.19
C ASN A 6 -15.76 -73.09 40.95
N GLY A 7 -16.17 -71.98 40.33
CA GLY A 7 -15.43 -71.33 39.25
C GLY A 7 -15.84 -69.87 39.13
N THR A 8 -15.24 -69.03 39.97
CA THR A 8 -15.29 -67.57 39.90
C THR A 8 -14.56 -67.12 38.64
N LEU A 9 -15.28 -66.56 37.66
CA LEU A 9 -14.67 -65.89 36.51
C LEU A 9 -14.60 -64.40 36.80
N ALA A 10 -13.39 -63.95 37.15
CA ALA A 10 -13.03 -62.54 37.21
C ALA A 10 -13.06 -61.97 35.78
N ALA A 11 -13.96 -61.01 35.53
CA ALA A 11 -13.91 -60.21 34.33
C ALA A 11 -12.74 -59.22 34.45
N ILE A 12 -11.64 -59.53 33.75
CA ILE A 12 -10.51 -58.63 33.59
C ILE A 12 -10.99 -57.46 32.73
N SER A 13 -11.12 -56.30 33.37
CA SER A 13 -11.35 -55.02 32.71
C SER A 13 -10.16 -54.68 31.83
N LEU A 14 -10.29 -54.90 30.52
CA LEU A 14 -9.31 -54.43 29.55
C LEU A 14 -9.61 -52.96 29.24
N CYS A 15 -9.06 -52.06 30.05
CA CYS A 15 -8.99 -50.64 29.71
C CYS A 15 -8.11 -50.48 28.47
N LEU A 16 -8.73 -50.54 27.29
CA LEU A 16 -8.15 -50.02 26.05
C LEU A 16 -8.08 -48.50 26.19
N ALA A 17 -6.97 -48.01 26.76
CA ALA A 17 -6.56 -46.63 26.60
C ALA A 17 -6.22 -46.43 25.12
N GLY A 18 -7.24 -46.12 24.31
CA GLY A 18 -7.05 -45.58 22.98
C GLY A 18 -6.37 -44.23 23.14
N ALA A 19 -5.04 -44.20 22.99
CA ALA A 19 -4.31 -42.98 22.75
C ALA A 19 -4.80 -42.45 21.39
N ALA A 20 -5.78 -41.56 21.41
CA ALA A 20 -6.07 -40.72 20.26
C ALA A 20 -4.80 -39.90 20.01
N ALA A 21 -4.02 -40.32 19.03
CA ALA A 21 -2.96 -39.49 18.49
C ALA A 21 -3.64 -38.23 17.96
N VAL A 22 -3.56 -37.15 18.73
CA VAL A 22 -3.79 -35.81 18.23
C VAL A 22 -2.70 -35.62 17.18
N LEU A 23 -3.03 -35.90 15.92
CA LEU A 23 -2.30 -35.42 14.77
C LEU A 23 -2.41 -33.91 14.84
N GLY A 24 -1.51 -33.29 15.61
CA GLY A 24 -1.25 -31.88 15.52
C GLY A 24 -0.79 -31.64 14.09
N CYS A 25 -1.68 -31.09 13.28
CA CYS A 25 -1.30 -30.48 12.01
C CYS A 25 -0.34 -29.35 12.42
N ARG A 26 0.97 -29.60 12.33
CA ARG A 26 1.95 -28.52 12.40
C ARG A 26 1.67 -27.68 11.17
N GLU A 27 0.98 -26.57 11.34
CA GLU A 27 0.94 -25.53 10.32
C GLU A 27 2.39 -25.16 10.03
N THR A 28 2.86 -25.56 8.85
CA THR A 28 4.13 -25.10 8.31
C THR A 28 3.98 -23.62 8.03
N TYR A 29 4.93 -22.81 8.50
CA TYR A 29 4.91 -21.38 8.23
C TYR A 29 5.09 -21.20 6.72
N GLU A 30 4.17 -20.48 6.07
CA GLU A 30 4.03 -20.45 4.61
C GLU A 30 5.31 -19.99 3.88
N PHE A 31 6.13 -19.16 4.55
CA PHE A 31 7.39 -18.66 4.03
C PHE A 31 8.60 -19.46 4.54
N ASP A 32 8.41 -20.65 5.12
CA ASP A 32 9.49 -21.49 5.67
C ASP A 32 10.62 -21.72 4.66
N TYR A 33 10.28 -21.79 3.35
CA TYR A 33 11.26 -21.96 2.28
C TYR A 33 12.25 -20.79 2.14
N LEU A 34 11.88 -19.56 2.57
CA LEU A 34 12.78 -18.40 2.55
C LEU A 34 13.84 -18.43 3.65
N TYR A 35 13.69 -19.32 4.65
CA TYR A 35 14.56 -19.40 5.83
C TYR A 35 15.46 -20.63 5.82
N GLN A 36 15.51 -21.35 4.69
CA GLN A 36 16.37 -22.51 4.53
C GLN A 36 17.72 -22.09 3.95
N GLU A 37 18.80 -22.66 4.47
CA GLU A 37 20.17 -22.51 3.94
C GLU A 37 20.67 -21.05 3.85
N LEU A 38 20.17 -20.16 4.70
CA LEU A 38 20.63 -18.78 4.74
C LEU A 38 22.08 -18.68 5.24
N PRO A 39 22.92 -17.80 4.66
CA PRO A 39 24.30 -17.60 5.10
C PRO A 39 24.41 -16.81 6.42
N PHE A 40 23.27 -16.41 7.00
CA PHE A 40 23.16 -15.69 8.27
C PHE A 40 21.86 -16.10 8.98
N ASP A 41 21.81 -15.88 10.29
CA ASP A 41 20.58 -16.05 11.07
C ASP A 41 19.59 -14.93 10.74
N MET A 42 18.34 -15.29 10.49
CA MET A 42 17.30 -14.37 10.09
C MET A 42 16.01 -14.69 10.83
N GLU A 43 15.53 -13.72 11.61
CA GLU A 43 14.25 -13.83 12.30
C GLU A 43 13.11 -13.95 11.27
N LYS A 44 12.15 -14.82 11.59
CA LYS A 44 10.95 -14.99 10.76
C LYS A 44 10.10 -13.73 10.81
N VAL A 45 9.71 -13.25 9.64
CA VAL A 45 8.64 -12.25 9.53
C VAL A 45 7.31 -12.91 9.87
N HIS A 46 6.34 -12.12 10.30
CA HIS A 46 5.03 -12.62 10.71
C HIS A 46 3.93 -11.73 10.16
N ARG A 47 2.84 -12.36 9.72
CA ARG A 47 1.66 -11.62 9.28
C ARG A 47 1.15 -10.68 10.39
N PRO A 48 0.64 -9.50 10.04
CA PRO A 48 -0.11 -8.64 10.93
C PRO A 48 -1.26 -9.40 11.60
N ARG A 49 -1.51 -9.14 12.89
CA ARG A 49 -2.70 -9.65 13.57
C ARG A 49 -3.81 -8.62 13.47
N ILE A 50 -4.73 -8.83 12.53
CA ILE A 50 -5.90 -7.97 12.33
C ILE A 50 -7.10 -8.61 13.05
N PRO A 51 -7.89 -7.86 13.84
CA PRO A 51 -9.13 -8.37 14.40
C PRO A 51 -10.11 -8.81 13.30
N ASP A 52 -10.77 -9.96 13.46
CA ASP A 52 -11.78 -10.46 12.52
C ASP A 52 -13.10 -9.69 12.67
N ARG A 53 -13.05 -8.42 12.27
CA ARG A 53 -14.16 -7.49 12.17
C ARG A 53 -14.10 -6.86 10.80
N GLN A 54 -15.23 -6.74 10.14
CA GLN A 54 -15.30 -6.15 8.81
C GLN A 54 -16.34 -5.03 8.78
N VAL A 55 -16.06 -3.99 8.01
CA VAL A 55 -17.03 -2.96 7.64
C VAL A 55 -16.93 -2.71 6.14
N LEU A 56 -18.05 -2.45 5.48
CA LEU A 56 -18.05 -2.11 4.06
C LEU A 56 -17.85 -0.60 3.91
N LEU A 57 -17.08 -0.18 2.91
CA LEU A 57 -16.90 1.23 2.60
C LEU A 57 -18.25 1.93 2.30
N THR A 58 -19.23 1.20 1.73
CA THR A 58 -20.60 1.69 1.47
C THR A 58 -21.37 2.05 2.73
N ASP A 59 -21.08 1.41 3.87
CA ASP A 59 -21.73 1.72 5.15
C ASP A 59 -21.41 3.14 5.64
N PHE A 60 -20.36 3.75 5.07
CA PHE A 60 -19.92 5.11 5.36
C PHE A 60 -20.34 6.11 4.28
N GLY A 61 -21.30 5.76 3.42
CA GLY A 61 -21.87 6.65 2.40
C GLY A 61 -21.00 6.82 1.16
N ALA A 62 -20.07 5.90 0.92
CA ALA A 62 -19.27 5.89 -0.31
C ALA A 62 -20.09 5.41 -1.52
N THR A 63 -19.74 5.91 -2.71
CA THR A 63 -20.32 5.49 -3.98
C THR A 63 -19.20 5.10 -4.96
N GLY A 64 -19.30 3.89 -5.51
CA GLY A 64 -18.30 3.29 -6.42
C GLY A 64 -18.52 3.60 -7.90
N ASP A 65 -18.92 4.83 -8.23
CA ASP A 65 -19.28 5.28 -9.59
C ASP A 65 -18.10 5.86 -10.40
N GLY A 66 -16.91 5.95 -9.79
CA GLY A 66 -15.70 6.54 -10.37
C GLY A 66 -15.71 8.07 -10.44
N VAL A 67 -16.71 8.74 -9.86
CA VAL A 67 -16.92 10.20 -9.93
C VAL A 67 -17.06 10.82 -8.54
N THR A 68 -17.78 10.15 -7.63
CA THR A 68 -18.00 10.60 -6.27
C THR A 68 -16.70 10.56 -5.47
N LEU A 69 -16.32 11.67 -4.85
CA LEU A 69 -15.12 11.74 -4.01
C LEU A 69 -15.39 11.11 -2.63
N ASN A 70 -14.79 9.96 -2.38
CA ASN A 70 -15.04 9.11 -1.21
C ASN A 70 -14.06 9.32 -0.04
N THR A 71 -13.20 10.36 -0.09
CA THR A 71 -12.14 10.60 0.92
C THR A 71 -12.67 10.57 2.35
N ASP A 72 -13.79 11.25 2.59
CA ASP A 72 -14.40 11.29 3.91
C ASP A 72 -15.03 9.95 4.34
N ALA A 73 -15.51 9.14 3.40
CA ALA A 73 -16.04 7.82 3.70
C ALA A 73 -14.90 6.87 4.11
N PHE A 74 -13.77 6.87 3.38
CA PHE A 74 -12.56 6.15 3.79
C PHE A 74 -12.10 6.55 5.18
N ARG A 75 -11.99 7.86 5.45
CA ARG A 75 -11.59 8.39 6.76
C ARG A 75 -12.52 7.90 7.87
N ARG A 76 -13.84 8.04 7.71
CA ARG A 76 -14.82 7.58 8.71
C ARG A 76 -14.74 6.07 8.94
N ALA A 77 -14.53 5.28 7.89
CA ALA A 77 -14.45 3.83 7.99
C ALA A 77 -13.21 3.38 8.78
N VAL A 78 -12.05 3.97 8.47
CA VAL A 78 -10.80 3.73 9.22
C VAL A 78 -10.94 4.20 10.67
N ASP A 79 -11.50 5.39 10.90
CA ASP A 79 -11.73 5.93 12.25
C ASP A 79 -12.64 4.99 13.08
N SER A 80 -13.71 4.48 12.46
CA SER A 80 -14.65 3.55 13.10
C SER A 80 -13.97 2.24 13.49
N LEU A 81 -13.25 1.59 12.57
CA LEU A 81 -12.53 0.36 12.85
C LEU A 81 -11.46 0.56 13.94
N SER A 82 -10.69 1.64 13.85
CA SER A 82 -9.65 1.98 14.82
C SER A 82 -10.25 2.17 16.22
N SER A 83 -11.41 2.81 16.34
CA SER A 83 -12.12 2.96 17.64
C SER A 83 -12.56 1.63 18.27
N LEU A 84 -12.70 0.59 17.45
CA LEU A 84 -13.08 -0.76 17.84
C LEU A 84 -11.86 -1.70 17.98
N GLY A 85 -10.65 -1.15 17.90
CA GLY A 85 -9.39 -1.89 18.02
C GLY A 85 -8.86 -2.48 16.71
N GLY A 86 -9.51 -2.22 15.58
CA GLY A 86 -9.08 -2.66 14.25
C GLY A 86 -10.09 -3.51 13.51
N GLY A 87 -9.71 -3.89 12.29
CA GLY A 87 -10.43 -4.79 11.41
C GLY A 87 -10.16 -4.52 9.93
N HIS A 88 -10.99 -5.11 9.09
CA HIS A 88 -10.93 -5.05 7.64
C HIS A 88 -11.91 -3.99 7.12
N LEU A 89 -11.37 -2.97 6.45
CA LEU A 89 -12.14 -2.07 5.61
C LEU A 89 -12.30 -2.71 4.24
N VAL A 90 -13.48 -3.25 3.97
CA VAL A 90 -13.79 -3.92 2.71
C VAL A 90 -14.24 -2.89 1.68
N VAL A 91 -13.50 -2.81 0.57
CA VAL A 91 -13.82 -2.02 -0.61
C VAL A 91 -14.41 -2.96 -1.66
N PRO A 92 -15.74 -2.97 -1.86
CA PRO A 92 -16.39 -3.90 -2.78
C PRO A 92 -16.16 -3.47 -4.24
N GLU A 93 -16.66 -4.28 -5.18
CA GLU A 93 -16.63 -3.99 -6.62
C GLU A 93 -17.10 -2.56 -6.94
N GLY A 94 -16.45 -1.94 -7.93
CA GLY A 94 -16.71 -0.55 -8.32
C GLY A 94 -15.45 0.29 -8.45
N ILE A 95 -15.62 1.55 -8.87
CA ILE A 95 -14.52 2.51 -9.01
C ILE A 95 -14.66 3.58 -7.93
N TRP A 96 -13.69 3.65 -7.03
CA TRP A 96 -13.74 4.47 -5.83
C TRP A 96 -12.77 5.64 -5.96
N LEU A 97 -13.27 6.79 -6.42
CA LEU A 97 -12.47 8.01 -6.47
C LEU A 97 -12.22 8.52 -5.05
N THR A 98 -10.96 8.80 -4.69
CA THR A 98 -10.61 9.31 -3.35
C THR A 98 -9.36 10.18 -3.37
N GLY A 99 -9.23 11.07 -2.39
CA GLY A 99 -7.94 11.64 -2.00
C GLY A 99 -7.14 10.66 -1.13
N PRO A 100 -6.10 11.12 -0.43
CA PRO A 100 -5.27 10.29 0.43
C PRO A 100 -6.05 9.49 1.50
N VAL A 101 -5.62 8.26 1.75
CA VAL A 101 -6.12 7.36 2.78
C VAL A 101 -5.00 7.09 3.78
N THR A 102 -5.21 7.52 5.03
CA THR A 102 -4.27 7.29 6.13
C THR A 102 -4.70 6.06 6.93
N LEU A 103 -3.86 5.03 6.96
CA LEU A 103 -4.07 3.83 7.76
C LEU A 103 -3.67 4.08 9.23
N LYS A 104 -4.30 3.32 10.13
CA LYS A 104 -4.05 3.32 11.57
C LYS A 104 -3.73 1.92 12.06
N ASP A 105 -3.45 1.77 13.35
CA ASP A 105 -3.20 0.48 13.96
C ASP A 105 -4.31 -0.53 13.68
N ASN A 106 -3.92 -1.76 13.37
CA ASN A 106 -4.79 -2.92 13.20
C ASN A 106 -5.81 -2.78 12.05
N ILE A 107 -5.45 -2.04 11.00
CA ILE A 107 -6.31 -1.83 9.82
C ILE A 107 -5.81 -2.67 8.65
N ASP A 108 -6.70 -3.47 8.08
CA ASP A 108 -6.55 -4.02 6.74
C ASP A 108 -7.43 -3.24 5.75
N LEU A 109 -6.82 -2.69 4.71
CA LEU A 109 -7.52 -2.15 3.55
C LEU A 109 -7.71 -3.29 2.54
N HIS A 110 -8.88 -3.91 2.58
CA HIS A 110 -9.22 -5.07 1.77
C HIS A 110 -9.94 -4.65 0.49
N VAL A 111 -9.21 -4.59 -0.62
CA VAL A 111 -9.70 -4.20 -1.94
C VAL A 111 -10.09 -5.45 -2.72
N THR A 112 -11.39 -5.75 -2.78
CA THR A 112 -11.90 -6.98 -3.40
C THR A 112 -11.59 -7.06 -4.90
N PRO A 113 -11.66 -8.25 -5.53
CA PRO A 113 -11.54 -8.37 -6.98
C PRO A 113 -12.55 -7.47 -7.68
N ASP A 114 -12.18 -6.92 -8.84
CA ASP A 114 -12.98 -5.97 -9.63
C ASP A 114 -13.24 -4.59 -8.97
N ALA A 115 -12.75 -4.36 -7.74
CA ALA A 115 -12.69 -3.04 -7.15
C ALA A 115 -11.46 -2.26 -7.64
N VAL A 116 -11.65 -0.99 -7.95
CA VAL A 116 -10.59 -0.05 -8.32
C VAL A 116 -10.63 1.15 -7.39
N ILE A 117 -9.64 1.29 -6.50
CA ILE A 117 -9.40 2.56 -5.80
C ILE A 117 -8.63 3.45 -6.76
N ARG A 118 -9.24 4.56 -7.19
CA ARG A 118 -8.58 5.56 -8.05
C ARG A 118 -8.33 6.81 -7.24
N PHE A 119 -7.07 7.19 -7.12
CA PHE A 119 -6.70 8.42 -6.45
C PHE A 119 -6.97 9.63 -7.35
N SER A 120 -7.50 10.70 -6.77
CA SER A 120 -7.78 11.95 -7.47
C SER A 120 -6.48 12.62 -7.88
N SER A 121 -6.47 13.24 -9.06
CA SER A 121 -5.36 14.12 -9.45
C SER A 121 -5.51 15.55 -8.94
N ASP A 122 -6.58 15.87 -8.20
CA ASP A 122 -6.70 17.17 -7.55
C ASP A 122 -5.62 17.34 -6.48
N ARG A 123 -4.61 18.17 -6.80
CA ARG A 123 -3.45 18.42 -5.96
C ARG A 123 -3.84 19.09 -4.63
N SER A 124 -4.99 19.77 -4.56
CA SER A 124 -5.45 20.40 -3.31
C SER A 124 -5.76 19.38 -2.21
N LEU A 125 -6.05 18.13 -2.57
CA LEU A 125 -6.29 17.03 -1.62
C LEU A 125 -5.02 16.48 -0.97
N TYR A 126 -3.84 16.87 -1.48
CA TYR A 126 -2.55 16.33 -1.06
C TYR A 126 -1.75 17.40 -0.31
N PRO A 127 -1.91 17.53 1.02
CA PRO A 127 -1.09 18.43 1.81
C PRO A 127 0.40 18.10 1.67
N ILE A 128 1.24 19.13 1.74
CA ILE A 128 2.69 19.00 1.76
C ILE A 128 3.12 18.61 3.18
N VAL A 129 3.87 17.51 3.30
CA VAL A 129 4.33 16.94 4.57
C VAL A 129 5.84 16.75 4.56
N GLU A 130 6.45 16.79 5.73
CA GLU A 130 7.87 16.47 5.91
C GLU A 130 8.14 14.98 5.67
N THR A 131 9.23 14.68 4.96
CA THR A 131 9.59 13.31 4.60
C THR A 131 11.07 13.22 4.20
N VAL A 132 11.54 12.01 3.93
CA VAL A 132 12.85 11.75 3.31
C VAL A 132 12.61 11.35 1.86
N PHE A 133 13.26 12.03 0.92
CA PHE A 133 13.17 11.74 -0.51
C PHE A 133 14.55 11.76 -1.16
N GLU A 134 14.85 10.74 -1.98
CA GLU A 134 16.18 10.53 -2.58
C GLU A 134 17.35 10.63 -1.57
N GLY A 135 17.10 10.23 -0.31
CA GLY A 135 18.08 10.23 0.78
C GLY A 135 18.25 11.57 1.51
N LEU A 136 17.43 12.57 1.21
CA LEU A 136 17.49 13.90 1.81
C LEU A 136 16.21 14.24 2.57
N ASP A 137 16.34 14.92 3.70
CA ASP A 137 15.22 15.52 4.44
C ASP A 137 14.60 16.63 3.59
N THR A 138 13.29 16.55 3.36
CA THR A 138 12.56 17.51 2.53
C THR A 138 11.05 17.49 2.79
N LYS A 139 10.26 18.16 1.96
CA LYS A 139 8.81 18.09 1.96
C LYS A 139 8.28 17.52 0.63
N ARG A 140 7.20 16.73 0.70
CA ARG A 140 6.50 16.16 -0.48
C ARG A 140 4.99 16.21 -0.27
N CYS A 141 4.21 16.09 -1.34
CA CYS A 141 2.79 15.76 -1.21
C CYS A 141 2.62 14.44 -0.45
N ILE A 142 1.65 14.38 0.47
CA ILE A 142 1.34 13.15 1.22
C ILE A 142 1.05 11.98 0.28
N SER A 143 1.45 10.77 0.66
CA SER A 143 1.22 9.58 -0.14
C SER A 143 -0.29 9.24 -0.24
N PRO A 144 -0.78 8.83 -1.43
CA PRO A 144 -2.15 8.37 -1.62
C PRO A 144 -2.59 7.33 -0.59
N ILE A 145 -1.73 6.35 -0.28
CA ILE A 145 -1.88 5.53 0.92
C ILE A 145 -0.70 5.82 1.83
N ASN A 146 -0.99 6.16 3.08
CA ASN A 146 0.06 6.50 4.04
C ASN A 146 -0.21 5.94 5.43
N ALA A 147 0.87 5.73 6.18
CA ALA A 147 0.83 5.44 7.61
C ALA A 147 2.15 5.92 8.25
N SER A 148 2.06 6.40 9.50
CA SER A 148 3.24 6.80 10.28
C SER A 148 3.14 6.23 11.69
N GLY A 149 4.12 5.42 12.09
CA GLY A 149 4.15 4.79 13.41
C GLY A 149 3.08 3.71 13.63
N ALA A 150 2.37 3.28 12.59
CA ALA A 150 1.25 2.35 12.70
C ALA A 150 1.71 0.90 12.86
N LYS A 151 0.92 0.10 13.58
CA LYS A 151 1.18 -1.32 13.83
C LYS A 151 0.09 -2.20 13.24
N ASN A 152 0.49 -3.36 12.72
CA ASN A 152 -0.41 -4.35 12.14
C ASN A 152 -1.29 -3.73 11.04
N ILE A 153 -0.66 -3.35 9.93
CA ILE A 153 -1.38 -2.79 8.78
C ILE A 153 -1.32 -3.74 7.59
N SER A 154 -2.40 -3.80 6.83
CA SER A 154 -2.48 -4.66 5.65
C SER A 154 -3.16 -3.95 4.48
N ILE A 155 -2.75 -4.29 3.25
CA ILE A 155 -3.44 -3.93 2.01
C ILE A 155 -3.57 -5.22 1.20
N THR A 156 -4.80 -5.71 1.02
CA THR A 156 -5.10 -7.07 0.54
C THR A 156 -6.26 -7.09 -0.46
N GLY A 157 -6.61 -8.28 -1.00
CA GLY A 157 -7.94 -8.54 -1.56
C GLY A 157 -8.05 -8.72 -3.09
N GLY A 158 -6.97 -8.57 -3.86
CA GLY A 158 -6.98 -8.88 -5.30
C GLY A 158 -7.43 -7.76 -6.23
N GLY A 159 -7.88 -6.62 -5.71
CA GLY A 159 -8.31 -5.47 -6.49
C GLY A 159 -7.16 -4.58 -7.00
N THR A 160 -7.54 -3.44 -7.58
CA THR A 160 -6.59 -2.48 -8.18
C THR A 160 -6.54 -1.17 -7.39
N ILE A 161 -5.34 -0.63 -7.23
CA ILE A 161 -5.08 0.70 -6.69
C ILE A 161 -4.36 1.52 -7.76
N ASP A 162 -4.98 2.61 -8.22
CA ASP A 162 -4.48 3.49 -9.28
C ASP A 162 -4.12 4.87 -8.72
N GLY A 163 -2.86 5.27 -8.88
CA GLY A 163 -2.34 6.54 -8.36
C GLY A 163 -2.64 7.78 -9.21
N SER A 164 -3.30 7.65 -10.37
CA SER A 164 -3.52 8.71 -11.37
C SER A 164 -2.24 9.51 -11.72
N GLY A 165 -1.09 8.86 -11.71
CA GLY A 165 0.21 9.51 -11.80
C GLY A 165 0.52 10.17 -13.14
N ASP A 166 -0.21 9.87 -14.22
CA ASP A 166 -0.05 10.58 -15.51
C ASP A 166 -0.30 12.08 -15.37
N ASP A 167 -1.18 12.49 -14.45
CA ASP A 167 -1.44 13.90 -14.16
C ASP A 167 -0.29 14.56 -13.38
N TRP A 168 0.60 13.78 -12.76
CA TRP A 168 1.67 14.26 -11.90
C TRP A 168 3.03 14.31 -12.60
N ARG A 169 3.30 13.33 -13.47
CA ARG A 169 4.65 13.05 -13.96
C ARG A 169 5.06 13.98 -15.10
N GLN A 170 6.26 14.52 -15.00
CA GLN A 170 6.98 15.05 -16.16
C GLN A 170 7.36 13.92 -17.12
N VAL A 171 7.53 14.24 -18.40
CA VAL A 171 7.82 13.25 -19.45
C VAL A 171 9.03 13.68 -20.26
N LYS A 172 9.99 12.77 -20.44
CA LYS A 172 11.16 13.00 -21.29
C LYS A 172 10.83 12.69 -22.75
N ARG A 173 11.19 13.58 -23.67
CA ARG A 173 11.03 13.41 -25.13
C ARG A 173 11.57 12.08 -25.64
N SER A 174 12.71 11.64 -25.10
CA SER A 174 13.37 10.38 -25.47
C SER A 174 12.57 9.14 -25.09
N LYS A 175 11.58 9.27 -24.20
CA LYS A 175 10.67 8.20 -23.78
C LYS A 175 9.30 8.29 -24.46
N MET A 176 9.17 8.93 -25.62
CA MET A 176 7.92 8.93 -26.37
C MET A 176 8.16 8.84 -27.87
N ALA A 177 7.27 8.14 -28.57
CA ALA A 177 7.25 8.18 -30.02
C ALA A 177 6.91 9.62 -30.49
N PRO A 178 7.36 10.06 -31.67
CA PRO A 178 7.12 11.43 -32.15
C PRO A 178 5.64 11.85 -32.16
N ALA A 179 4.74 10.94 -32.53
CA ALA A 179 3.29 11.21 -32.52
C ALA A 179 2.75 11.44 -31.11
N GLN A 180 3.09 10.55 -30.16
CA GLN A 180 2.70 10.68 -28.75
C GLN A 180 3.24 11.96 -28.12
N TRP A 181 4.48 12.33 -28.44
CA TRP A 181 5.06 13.59 -27.97
C TRP A 181 4.31 14.80 -28.51
N LYS A 182 3.93 14.79 -29.79
CA LYS A 182 3.13 15.85 -30.40
C LYS A 182 1.76 15.99 -29.71
N ASP A 183 1.10 14.88 -29.43
CA ASP A 183 -0.20 14.86 -28.74
C ASP A 183 -0.07 15.39 -27.31
N LEU A 184 1.01 15.01 -26.60
CA LEU A 184 1.29 15.52 -25.26
C LEU A 184 1.48 17.05 -25.25
N LEU A 185 2.27 17.59 -26.20
CA LEU A 185 2.42 19.04 -26.33
C LEU A 185 1.11 19.75 -26.65
N ALA A 186 0.22 19.12 -27.43
CA ALA A 186 -1.09 19.67 -27.76
C ALA A 186 -2.06 19.67 -26.56
N SER A 187 -1.82 18.83 -25.55
CA SER A 187 -2.61 18.80 -24.31
C SER A 187 -2.36 19.96 -23.35
N GLY A 188 -1.35 20.79 -23.64
CA GLY A 188 -0.92 21.90 -22.79
C GLY A 188 0.39 21.60 -22.06
N GLY A 189 0.58 22.19 -20.88
CA GLY A 189 1.79 22.05 -20.06
C GLY A 189 2.95 22.97 -20.46
N PHE A 190 4.14 22.64 -19.97
CA PHE A 190 5.36 23.43 -20.11
C PHE A 190 6.51 22.56 -20.62
N THR A 191 7.50 23.16 -21.25
CA THR A 191 8.73 22.47 -21.62
C THR A 191 9.95 23.23 -21.14
N ASP A 192 11.06 22.52 -20.92
CA ASP A 192 12.37 23.17 -20.81
C ASP A 192 12.75 23.86 -22.13
N ASP A 193 13.75 24.75 -22.07
CA ASP A 193 14.21 25.54 -23.24
C ASP A 193 14.67 24.66 -24.41
N ARG A 194 15.06 23.41 -24.12
CA ARG A 194 15.51 22.43 -25.11
C ARG A 194 14.38 21.57 -25.68
N GLY A 195 13.17 21.64 -25.14
CA GLY A 195 12.04 20.79 -25.53
C GLY A 195 12.25 19.30 -25.24
N ASN A 196 13.14 18.97 -24.30
CA ASN A 196 13.49 17.59 -23.94
C ASN A 196 12.64 17.03 -22.81
N VAL A 197 12.04 17.89 -21.99
CA VAL A 197 11.17 17.48 -20.87
C VAL A 197 9.90 18.30 -20.91
N TRP A 198 8.76 17.60 -20.81
CA TRP A 198 7.43 18.18 -20.67
C TRP A 198 7.00 18.09 -19.21
N TYR A 199 6.34 19.14 -18.72
CA TYR A 199 5.83 19.27 -17.36
C TYR A 199 4.32 19.54 -17.40
N PRO A 200 3.52 18.91 -16.53
CA PRO A 200 2.06 19.00 -16.57
C PRO A 200 1.51 20.41 -16.29
N ASP A 201 2.20 21.20 -15.48
CA ASP A 201 1.78 22.55 -15.12
C ASP A 201 2.97 23.44 -14.74
N SER A 202 2.68 24.72 -14.45
CA SER A 202 3.69 25.72 -14.10
C SER A 202 4.37 25.42 -12.76
N SER A 203 3.66 24.75 -11.85
CA SER A 203 4.20 24.36 -10.54
C SER A 203 5.27 23.27 -10.69
N SER A 204 5.00 22.26 -11.52
CA SER A 204 5.95 21.22 -11.89
C SER A 204 7.16 21.80 -12.63
N PHE A 205 6.91 22.70 -13.60
CA PHE A 205 8.00 23.37 -14.31
C PHE A 205 8.87 24.22 -13.38
N ARG A 206 8.27 25.06 -12.52
CA ARG A 206 9.00 25.88 -11.55
C ARG A 206 9.85 25.02 -10.61
N GLY A 207 9.30 23.92 -10.10
CA GLY A 207 10.05 22.98 -9.26
C GLY A 207 11.30 22.43 -9.94
N SER A 208 11.24 22.16 -11.24
CA SER A 208 12.40 21.70 -12.02
C SER A 208 13.52 22.73 -12.15
N LEU A 209 13.20 24.03 -12.08
CA LEU A 209 14.18 25.12 -12.18
C LEU A 209 14.93 25.38 -10.88
N VAL A 210 14.32 25.02 -9.74
CA VAL A 210 14.86 25.31 -8.41
C VAL A 210 15.35 24.05 -7.69
N SER A 211 15.29 22.89 -8.34
CA SER A 211 15.70 21.62 -7.75
C SER A 211 17.15 21.27 -8.08
N ASP A 212 17.77 20.53 -7.17
CA ASP A 212 19.09 19.96 -7.35
C ASP A 212 19.07 18.65 -8.16
N ALA A 213 20.22 17.96 -8.21
CA ALA A 213 20.36 16.68 -8.89
C ALA A 213 19.56 15.53 -8.27
N PHE A 214 19.06 15.70 -7.04
CA PHE A 214 18.25 14.74 -6.28
C PHE A 214 16.76 15.10 -6.29
N ASN A 215 16.34 15.95 -7.24
CA ASN A 215 14.96 16.36 -7.41
C ASN A 215 14.36 17.02 -6.15
N VAL A 216 15.20 17.65 -5.32
CA VAL A 216 14.78 18.38 -4.11
C VAL A 216 14.85 19.89 -4.37
N PRO A 217 13.72 20.63 -4.29
CA PRO A 217 13.70 22.08 -4.40
C PRO A 217 14.58 22.76 -3.34
N GLN A 218 15.38 23.73 -3.79
CA GLN A 218 16.32 24.50 -2.98
C GLN A 218 15.80 25.90 -2.71
N GLY A 219 16.16 26.48 -1.56
CA GLY A 219 15.81 27.85 -1.21
C GLY A 219 14.34 28.07 -0.85
N MET A 220 13.60 27.00 -0.52
CA MET A 220 12.21 27.08 -0.05
C MET A 220 12.19 27.42 1.45
N VAL A 221 11.56 28.53 1.83
CA VAL A 221 11.56 29.01 3.24
C VAL A 221 10.15 29.02 3.82
N SER A 222 9.18 29.49 3.05
CA SER A 222 7.77 29.62 3.47
C SER A 222 6.91 28.49 2.89
N ASP A 223 5.74 28.25 3.50
CA ASP A 223 4.75 27.30 2.94
C ASP A 223 4.25 27.74 1.55
N GLU A 224 4.21 29.04 1.26
CA GLU A 224 3.88 29.56 -0.07
C GLU A 224 4.95 29.18 -1.11
N ASP A 225 6.25 29.19 -0.74
CA ASP A 225 7.31 28.72 -1.61
C ASP A 225 7.10 27.23 -1.96
N TRP A 226 6.79 26.40 -0.97
CA TRP A 226 6.54 24.97 -1.17
C TRP A 226 5.29 24.72 -2.02
N GLU A 227 4.19 25.43 -1.76
CA GLU A 227 2.97 25.35 -2.54
C GLU A 227 3.19 25.79 -4.00
N SER A 228 4.09 26.75 -4.25
CA SER A 228 4.41 27.19 -5.61
C SER A 228 5.04 26.09 -6.49
N VAL A 229 5.60 25.03 -5.89
CA VAL A 229 6.22 23.88 -6.58
C VAL A 229 5.52 22.55 -6.30
N LYS A 230 4.31 22.57 -5.72
CA LYS A 230 3.54 21.40 -5.27
C LYS A 230 3.45 20.25 -6.28
N THR A 231 3.17 20.52 -7.55
CA THR A 231 3.05 19.43 -8.55
C THR A 231 4.41 18.74 -8.79
N TYR A 232 5.52 19.47 -8.65
CA TYR A 232 6.86 18.87 -8.70
C TYR A 232 7.13 17.94 -7.50
N LEU A 233 6.49 18.23 -6.37
CA LEU A 233 6.54 17.46 -5.13
C LEU A 233 5.66 16.19 -5.16
N ARG A 234 5.66 15.49 -6.31
CA ARG A 234 4.85 14.28 -6.59
C ARG A 234 4.83 13.30 -5.40
N PRO A 235 3.66 12.80 -4.99
CA PRO A 235 3.63 11.90 -3.86
C PRO A 235 4.15 10.51 -4.25
N VAL A 236 4.80 9.82 -3.31
CA VAL A 236 5.01 8.37 -3.40
C VAL A 236 3.67 7.67 -3.26
N MET A 237 3.39 6.59 -3.98
CA MET A 237 2.06 5.96 -3.98
C MET A 237 1.70 5.34 -2.62
N ILE A 238 2.57 4.50 -2.07
CA ILE A 238 2.43 3.88 -0.74
C ILE A 238 3.60 4.35 0.14
N GLY A 239 3.33 5.27 1.07
CA GLY A 239 4.32 5.83 1.97
C GLY A 239 4.11 5.35 3.40
N LEU A 240 4.94 4.42 3.87
CA LEU A 240 4.86 3.87 5.23
C LEU A 240 6.10 4.30 5.99
N LYS A 241 5.93 5.02 7.09
CA LYS A 241 7.03 5.51 7.92
C LYS A 241 6.97 4.87 9.29
N GLU A 242 8.08 4.27 9.74
CA GLU A 242 8.22 3.75 11.11
C GLU A 242 7.11 2.77 11.52
N CYS A 243 6.57 2.01 10.55
CA CYS A 243 5.49 1.06 10.79
C CYS A 243 6.03 -0.32 11.18
N GLU A 244 5.21 -1.11 11.89
CA GLU A 244 5.56 -2.45 12.36
C GLU A 244 4.48 -3.46 11.96
N ASN A 245 4.88 -4.64 11.47
CA ASN A 245 3.97 -5.69 11.00
C ASN A 245 3.12 -5.16 9.85
N VAL A 246 3.70 -5.15 8.65
CA VAL A 246 3.08 -4.64 7.42
C VAL A 246 2.89 -5.80 6.45
N LEU A 247 1.72 -5.89 5.82
CA LEU A 247 1.44 -6.84 4.73
C LEU A 247 0.89 -6.11 3.50
N LEU A 248 1.52 -6.32 2.35
CA LEU A 248 0.97 -5.99 1.04
C LEU A 248 0.80 -7.31 0.27
N GLU A 249 -0.44 -7.67 -0.08
CA GLU A 249 -0.71 -8.99 -0.64
C GLU A 249 -1.80 -8.99 -1.71
N ASP A 250 -1.55 -9.71 -2.82
CA ASP A 250 -2.50 -9.95 -3.92
C ASP A 250 -3.00 -8.71 -4.69
N VAL A 251 -2.60 -7.50 -4.29
CA VAL A 251 -3.09 -6.25 -4.91
C VAL A 251 -2.29 -5.86 -6.16
N LEU A 252 -3.00 -5.31 -7.16
CA LEU A 252 -2.41 -4.60 -8.29
C LEU A 252 -2.24 -3.12 -7.95
N PHE A 253 -1.00 -2.64 -7.89
CA PHE A 253 -0.67 -1.22 -7.84
C PHE A 253 -0.38 -0.71 -9.25
N GLN A 254 -0.96 0.42 -9.64
CA GLN A 254 -0.67 1.00 -10.94
C GLN A 254 -0.62 2.52 -10.97
N ASN A 255 0.01 3.01 -12.03
CA ASN A 255 0.01 4.42 -12.38
C ASN A 255 0.48 5.33 -11.22
N SER A 256 1.56 4.97 -10.55
CA SER A 256 2.12 5.70 -9.41
C SER A 256 2.67 7.09 -9.80
N PRO A 257 2.33 8.18 -9.09
CA PRO A 257 2.88 9.52 -9.36
C PRO A 257 4.42 9.60 -9.24
N CYS A 258 5.00 8.76 -8.38
CA CYS A 258 6.44 8.67 -8.12
C CYS A 258 6.84 7.22 -7.76
N TRP A 259 7.69 6.99 -6.76
CA TRP A 259 7.96 5.64 -6.24
C TRP A 259 6.66 4.91 -5.88
N ASN A 260 6.60 3.59 -6.09
CA ASN A 260 5.38 2.83 -5.83
C ASN A 260 5.24 2.52 -4.34
N ILE A 261 6.16 1.73 -3.79
CA ILE A 261 6.09 1.26 -2.40
C ILE A 261 7.35 1.70 -1.65
N HIS A 262 7.18 2.48 -0.58
CA HIS A 262 8.27 3.06 0.23
C HIS A 262 8.05 2.84 1.74
N PRO A 263 8.40 1.65 2.26
CA PRO A 263 8.52 1.38 3.68
C PRO A 263 9.81 1.98 4.25
N LEU A 264 9.73 3.21 4.76
CA LEU A 264 10.84 3.89 5.40
C LEU A 264 10.92 3.52 6.88
N MET A 265 12.05 2.96 7.32
CA MET A 265 12.29 2.57 8.72
C MET A 265 11.22 1.62 9.30
N CYS A 266 10.60 0.80 8.45
CA CYS A 266 9.60 -0.17 8.88
C CYS A 266 10.23 -1.48 9.35
N ARG A 267 9.54 -2.22 10.21
CA ARG A 267 9.96 -3.53 10.72
C ARG A 267 8.90 -4.59 10.40
N ASN A 268 9.34 -5.81 10.09
CA ASN A 268 8.47 -6.94 9.80
C ASN A 268 7.49 -6.62 8.65
N VAL A 269 8.04 -6.52 7.44
CA VAL A 269 7.30 -6.16 6.22
C VAL A 269 7.24 -7.37 5.30
N ILE A 270 6.03 -7.76 4.92
CA ILE A 270 5.74 -8.82 3.96
C ILE A 270 5.14 -8.17 2.72
N ILE A 271 5.76 -8.42 1.57
CA ILE A 271 5.22 -8.04 0.25
C ILE A 271 5.12 -9.33 -0.54
N ASN A 272 3.90 -9.82 -0.74
CA ASN A 272 3.65 -11.14 -1.30
C ASN A 272 2.67 -11.07 -2.47
N ASN A 273 2.97 -11.73 -3.59
CA ASN A 273 2.06 -11.85 -4.74
C ASN A 273 1.42 -10.53 -5.24
N ILE A 274 2.12 -9.39 -5.13
CA ILE A 274 1.62 -8.12 -5.67
C ILE A 274 1.96 -7.99 -7.15
N THR A 275 1.18 -7.20 -7.88
CA THR A 275 1.55 -6.73 -9.23
C THR A 275 1.77 -5.22 -9.20
N VAL A 276 2.81 -4.74 -9.87
CA VAL A 276 3.05 -3.30 -10.04
C VAL A 276 3.12 -2.98 -11.53
N ARG A 277 2.21 -2.12 -12.01
CA ARG A 277 2.11 -1.76 -13.43
C ARG A 277 2.19 -0.25 -13.62
N ASN A 278 3.19 0.21 -14.35
CA ASN A 278 3.29 1.62 -14.68
C ASN A 278 3.61 1.85 -16.17
N PRO A 279 3.22 3.00 -16.74
CA PRO A 279 3.63 3.35 -18.08
C PRO A 279 5.15 3.42 -18.20
N TRP A 280 5.71 2.86 -19.27
CA TRP A 280 7.16 2.77 -19.52
C TRP A 280 7.88 4.14 -19.55
N TYR A 281 7.15 5.21 -19.87
CA TYR A 281 7.67 6.58 -19.94
C TYR A 281 7.73 7.31 -18.60
N SER A 282 7.22 6.71 -17.53
CA SER A 282 7.17 7.29 -16.20
C SER A 282 8.56 7.63 -15.63
N GLN A 283 8.63 8.64 -14.77
CA GLN A 283 9.87 9.15 -14.16
C GLN A 283 9.90 8.86 -12.66
N ASN A 284 11.10 8.51 -12.14
CA ASN A 284 11.33 8.12 -10.74
C ASN A 284 10.38 6.99 -10.30
N LEU A 285 10.37 5.88 -11.05
CA LEU A 285 9.64 4.68 -10.67
C LEU A 285 10.58 3.62 -10.14
N SER A 286 10.60 3.48 -8.83
CA SER A 286 11.07 2.28 -8.16
C SER A 286 9.87 1.41 -7.81
N LEU A 287 10.03 0.09 -7.99
CA LEU A 287 9.01 -0.89 -7.60
C LEU A 287 8.84 -0.87 -6.08
N ILE A 288 9.94 -1.10 -5.37
CA ILE A 288 10.04 -1.10 -3.90
C ILE A 288 11.31 -0.32 -3.55
N HIS A 289 11.20 0.63 -2.63
CA HIS A 289 12.32 1.35 -2.03
C HIS A 289 12.28 1.08 -0.53
N ILE A 290 13.25 0.32 -0.01
CA ILE A 290 13.36 -0.04 1.41
C ILE A 290 14.52 0.75 2.02
#